data_AF-A0A537R5A1-F1
#
_entry.id   AF-A0A537R5A1-F1
#
_cell.length_a   1.000
_cell.length_b   1.000
_cell.length_c   1.000
_cell.angle_alpha   90.00
_cell.angle_beta   90.00
_cell.angle_gamma   90.00
#
_symmetry.space_group_name_H-M   'P 1'
#
loop_
_entity.id
_entity.type
_entity.pdbx_description
1 polymer ?
#
loop_
_entity_poly.entity_id
_entity_poly.type
_entity_poly.pdbx_seq_one_letter_code
_entity_poly.pdbx_strand_id
1 'polypeptide(L)'
;MSRSLLAARPLATTGLAGKLTCFQEWDVESWWDTLSRSVVLVGVVLVLSTFRDYGVTWDEDVHNWYGNFVLDYYLSFFGDKTALHWRDLYNYGAVFDMAAAALNRVSPIGVYETRHLLNGLVGILGLIGCWKLGGAVARPRAGFIACLLLISIPNYYGQMFNNPKDIPFAVGVVWSTYYMIRI
;
A
#
# COMPACT_ATOMS: atom_id res chain seq x y z
N MET A 1 -13.86 56.53 -29.98
CA MET A 1 -15.03 56.75 -29.10
C MET A 1 -16.15 55.80 -29.51
N SER A 2 -16.35 54.70 -28.77
CA SER A 2 -17.64 54.31 -28.14
C SER A 2 -18.20 53.06 -28.84
N ARG A 3 -18.65 51.96 -28.22
CA ARG A 3 -18.70 51.47 -26.83
C ARG A 3 -18.90 49.95 -26.92
N SER A 4 -18.26 49.22 -26.02
CA SER A 4 -18.46 47.79 -25.72
C SER A 4 -19.85 47.54 -25.11
N LEU A 5 -20.55 46.50 -25.58
CA LEU A 5 -21.71 45.92 -24.90
C LEU A 5 -21.25 44.59 -24.25
N LEU A 6 -20.80 44.70 -23.01
CA LEU A 6 -20.68 43.56 -22.11
C LEU A 6 -22.05 43.31 -21.49
N ALA A 7 -22.65 42.19 -21.87
CA ALA A 7 -23.86 41.66 -21.25
C ALA A 7 -23.61 41.40 -19.76
N ALA A 8 -24.39 42.06 -18.91
CA ALA A 8 -24.41 41.82 -17.49
C ALA A 8 -24.94 40.40 -17.21
N ARG A 9 -24.08 39.53 -16.67
CA ARG A 9 -24.51 38.29 -16.02
C ARG A 9 -25.27 38.65 -14.74
N PRO A 10 -26.46 38.08 -14.48
CA PRO A 10 -27.16 38.31 -13.23
C PRO A 10 -26.38 37.69 -12.07
N LEU A 11 -26.25 38.45 -10.98
CA LEU A 11 -25.62 38.06 -9.72
C LEU A 11 -26.36 36.87 -9.12
N ALA A 12 -25.63 35.78 -8.87
CA ALA A 12 -26.10 34.62 -8.15
C ALA A 12 -26.58 35.04 -6.74
N THR A 13 -27.82 34.72 -6.43
CA THR A 13 -28.41 34.81 -5.10
C THR A 13 -27.69 33.84 -4.17
N THR A 14 -26.77 34.36 -3.34
CA THR A 14 -26.11 33.64 -2.25
C THR A 14 -27.09 33.40 -1.11
N GLY A 15 -27.93 32.38 -1.26
CA GLY A 15 -28.84 31.92 -0.21
C GLY A 15 -28.11 31.09 0.86
N LEU A 16 -28.48 31.30 2.13
CA LEU A 16 -28.04 30.53 3.31
C LEU A 16 -28.05 29.00 3.10
N ALA A 17 -28.94 28.50 2.23
CA ALA A 17 -29.05 27.10 1.85
C ALA A 17 -27.74 26.53 1.25
N GLY A 18 -27.00 27.32 0.46
CA GLY A 18 -25.74 26.87 -0.15
C GLY A 18 -24.58 26.74 0.84
N LYS A 19 -24.64 27.45 1.98
CA LYS A 19 -23.65 27.28 3.06
C LYS A 19 -23.92 26.02 3.87
N LEU A 20 -25.19 25.70 4.17
CA LEU A 20 -25.54 24.50 4.94
C LEU A 20 -25.19 23.21 4.17
N THR A 21 -25.42 23.16 2.85
CA THR A 21 -25.03 22.01 2.03
C THR A 21 -23.51 21.85 1.93
N CYS A 22 -22.77 22.95 1.84
CA CYS A 22 -21.30 22.93 1.76
C CYS A 22 -20.64 22.41 3.05
N PHE A 23 -21.14 22.80 4.24
CA PHE A 23 -20.67 22.23 5.51
C PHE A 23 -21.04 20.75 5.65
N GLN A 24 -22.25 20.37 5.24
CA GLN A 24 -22.72 18.99 5.32
C GLN A 24 -21.99 18.05 4.34
N GLU A 25 -21.59 18.52 3.15
CA GLU A 25 -20.73 17.76 2.22
C GLU A 25 -19.30 17.60 2.74
N TRP A 26 -18.74 18.60 3.42
CA TRP A 26 -17.42 18.51 4.05
C TRP A 26 -17.38 17.49 5.19
N ASP A 27 -18.40 17.47 6.05
CA ASP A 27 -18.49 16.53 7.17
C ASP A 27 -18.60 15.07 6.70
N VAL A 28 -19.41 14.81 5.66
CA VAL A 28 -19.61 13.45 5.12
C VAL A 28 -18.36 12.91 4.43
N GLU A 29 -17.64 13.74 3.66
CA GLU A 29 -16.38 13.31 3.04
C GLU A 29 -15.30 13.05 4.12
N SER A 30 -15.28 13.83 5.21
CA SER A 30 -14.37 13.61 6.34
C SER A 30 -14.67 12.31 7.11
N TRP A 31 -15.95 11.89 7.16
CA TRP A 31 -16.37 10.67 7.83
C TRP A 31 -15.86 9.43 7.09
N TRP A 32 -15.96 9.38 5.76
CA TRP A 32 -15.43 8.25 4.97
C TRP A 32 -13.92 8.10 5.11
N ASP A 33 -13.19 9.21 5.18
CA ASP A 33 -11.76 9.19 5.45
C ASP A 33 -11.46 8.68 6.88
N THR A 34 -12.28 9.06 7.86
CA THR A 34 -12.15 8.58 9.24
C THR A 34 -12.42 7.07 9.35
N LEU A 35 -13.44 6.58 8.66
CA LEU A 35 -13.73 5.15 8.56
C LEU A 35 -12.59 4.39 7.87
N SER A 36 -12.03 4.93 6.79
CA SER A 36 -10.90 4.32 6.07
C SER A 36 -9.66 4.21 6.96
N ARG A 37 -9.34 5.26 7.74
CA ARG A 37 -8.27 5.21 8.75
C ARG A 37 -8.53 4.15 9.81
N SER A 38 -9.78 3.99 10.23
CA SER A 38 -10.19 2.98 11.20
C SER A 38 -9.98 1.56 10.65
N VAL A 39 -10.34 1.31 9.39
CA VAL A 39 -10.08 0.02 8.71
C VAL A 39 -8.58 -0.26 8.63
N VAL A 40 -7.77 0.73 8.23
CA VAL A 40 -6.31 0.59 8.19
C VAL A 40 -5.76 0.32 9.59
N LEU A 41 -6.22 1.02 10.62
CA LEU A 41 -5.80 0.81 12.00
C LEU A 41 -6.13 -0.61 12.48
N VAL A 42 -7.34 -1.09 12.21
CA VAL A 42 -7.74 -2.48 12.50
C VAL A 42 -6.83 -3.45 11.75
N GLY A 43 -6.54 -3.20 10.47
CA GLY A 43 -5.59 -4.01 9.69
C GLY A 43 -4.19 -4.07 10.31
N VAL A 44 -3.66 -2.94 10.77
CA VAL A 44 -2.37 -2.88 11.48
C VAL A 44 -2.42 -3.69 12.77
N VAL A 45 -3.46 -3.52 13.58
CA VAL A 45 -3.63 -4.29 14.83
C VAL A 45 -3.69 -5.79 14.52
N LEU A 46 -4.43 -6.19 13.48
CA LEU A 46 -4.51 -7.58 13.05
C LEU A 46 -3.13 -8.10 12.67
N VAL A 47 -2.40 -7.42 11.79
CA VAL A 47 -1.02 -7.81 11.40
C VAL A 47 -0.13 -7.98 12.64
N LEU A 48 -0.12 -7.00 13.54
CA LEU A 48 0.71 -7.06 14.76
C LEU A 48 0.30 -8.19 15.71
N SER A 49 -0.98 -8.58 15.72
CA SER A 49 -1.49 -9.66 16.55
C SER A 49 -1.30 -11.05 15.95
N THR A 50 -1.34 -11.19 14.61
CA THR A 50 -1.41 -12.50 13.95
C THR A 50 -0.17 -12.88 13.14
N PHE A 51 0.82 -11.99 12.93
CA PHE A 51 1.98 -12.29 12.06
C PHE A 51 2.77 -13.56 12.46
N ARG A 52 2.69 -13.98 13.72
CA ARG A 52 3.34 -15.20 14.24
C ARG A 52 2.54 -16.47 14.02
N ASP A 53 1.26 -16.34 13.69
CA ASP A 53 0.34 -17.48 13.59
C ASP A 53 0.30 -18.08 12.17
N TYR A 54 1.05 -17.50 11.23
CA TYR A 54 1.17 -17.98 9.86
C TYR A 54 2.27 -19.03 9.73
N GLY A 55 1.97 -20.12 9.03
CA GLY A 55 2.94 -21.16 8.72
C GLY A 55 3.85 -20.76 7.55
N VAL A 56 5.08 -21.27 7.58
CA VAL A 56 6.07 -21.08 6.51
C VAL A 56 5.65 -21.84 5.27
N THR A 57 5.60 -21.14 4.14
CA THR A 57 5.29 -21.69 2.83
C THR A 57 6.54 -22.16 2.09
N TRP A 58 6.34 -22.94 1.03
CA TRP A 58 7.43 -23.49 0.23
C TRP A 58 8.32 -22.42 -0.43
N ASP A 59 7.73 -21.30 -0.85
CA ASP A 59 8.46 -20.24 -1.56
C ASP A 59 9.34 -19.40 -0.61
N GLU A 60 9.01 -19.33 0.68
CA GLU A 60 9.64 -18.41 1.62
C GLU A 60 11.11 -18.72 1.90
N ASP A 61 11.49 -19.99 2.00
CA ASP A 61 12.89 -20.38 2.21
C ASP A 61 13.76 -19.96 1.02
N VAL A 62 13.23 -20.10 -0.20
CA VAL A 62 13.89 -19.72 -1.45
C VAL A 62 14.16 -18.22 -1.49
N HIS A 63 13.14 -17.44 -1.12
CA HIS A 63 13.21 -15.99 -1.03
C HIS A 63 14.11 -15.51 0.14
N ASN A 64 14.13 -16.23 1.25
CA ASN A 64 15.01 -15.95 2.37
C ASN A 64 16.48 -16.08 1.98
N TRP A 65 16.88 -17.19 1.33
CA TRP A 65 18.24 -17.36 0.84
C TRP A 65 18.61 -16.33 -0.24
N TYR A 66 17.70 -16.08 -1.19
CA TYR A 66 17.92 -15.08 -2.22
C TYR A 66 18.20 -13.69 -1.64
N GLY A 67 17.41 -13.27 -0.64
CA GLY A 67 17.63 -12.01 0.06
C GLY A 67 19.00 -11.90 0.71
N ASN A 68 19.49 -12.99 1.33
CA ASN A 68 20.83 -13.03 1.90
C ASN A 68 21.91 -12.91 0.81
N PHE A 69 21.81 -13.65 -0.28
CA PHE A 69 22.78 -13.57 -1.38
C PHE A 69 22.81 -12.19 -2.03
N VAL A 70 21.66 -11.54 -2.19
CA VAL A 70 21.59 -10.18 -2.74
C VAL A 70 22.22 -9.19 -1.76
N LEU A 71 21.95 -9.34 -0.47
CA LEU A 71 22.57 -8.49 0.55
C LEU A 71 24.10 -8.65 0.57
N ASP A 72 24.60 -9.89 0.49
CA ASP A 72 26.03 -10.17 0.44
C ASP A 72 26.68 -9.70 -0.86
N TYR A 73 25.97 -9.74 -2.00
CA TYR A 73 26.41 -9.12 -3.25
C TYR A 73 26.69 -7.63 -3.08
N TYR A 74 25.80 -6.87 -2.44
CA TYR A 74 26.04 -5.44 -2.21
C TYR A 74 27.11 -5.18 -1.13
N LEU A 75 27.12 -5.95 -0.04
CA LEU A 75 28.10 -5.78 1.04
C LEU A 75 29.52 -6.19 0.65
N SER A 76 29.66 -7.13 -0.29
CA SER A 76 30.95 -7.52 -0.87
C SER A 76 31.41 -6.60 -2.00
N PHE A 77 30.76 -5.46 -2.21
CA PHE A 77 31.01 -4.55 -3.33
C PHE A 77 30.96 -5.27 -4.69
N PHE A 78 29.88 -6.02 -4.91
CA PHE A 78 29.59 -6.77 -6.14
C PHE A 78 30.49 -7.99 -6.40
N GLY A 79 31.21 -8.47 -5.38
CA GLY A 79 32.09 -9.62 -5.45
C GLY A 79 31.35 -10.96 -5.44
N ASP A 80 30.36 -11.13 -4.56
CA ASP A 80 29.61 -12.37 -4.43
C ASP A 80 28.48 -12.49 -5.45
N LYS A 81 28.68 -13.27 -6.51
CA LYS A 81 27.71 -13.44 -7.60
C LYS A 81 26.69 -14.55 -7.38
N THR A 82 26.61 -15.14 -6.18
CA THR A 82 25.68 -16.24 -5.87
C THR A 82 24.24 -15.87 -6.22
N ALA A 83 23.82 -14.64 -5.93
CA ALA A 83 22.48 -14.14 -6.24
C ALA A 83 22.13 -14.23 -7.74
N LEU A 84 23.11 -14.05 -8.64
CA LEU A 84 22.90 -14.06 -10.09
C LEU A 84 22.71 -15.47 -10.67
N HIS A 85 22.97 -16.50 -9.86
CA HIS A 85 22.85 -17.91 -10.25
C HIS A 85 21.82 -18.66 -9.38
N TRP A 86 21.12 -17.95 -8.49
CA TRP A 86 20.15 -18.56 -7.59
C TRP A 86 18.81 -18.82 -8.29
N ARG A 87 18.61 -20.07 -8.71
CA ARG A 87 17.40 -20.56 -9.37
C ARG A 87 16.98 -19.60 -10.50
N ASP A 88 15.71 -19.26 -10.58
CA ASP A 88 15.09 -18.31 -11.50
C ASP A 88 14.87 -16.92 -10.86
N LEU A 89 15.23 -16.74 -9.58
CA LEU A 89 14.98 -15.51 -8.83
C LEU A 89 15.80 -14.33 -9.33
N TYR A 90 16.91 -14.57 -10.04
CA TYR A 90 17.69 -13.52 -10.72
C TYR A 90 16.87 -12.74 -11.78
N ASN A 91 15.75 -13.29 -12.25
CA ASN A 91 14.82 -12.60 -13.15
C ASN A 91 13.87 -11.63 -12.43
N TYR A 92 13.87 -11.63 -11.09
CA TYR A 92 12.96 -10.84 -10.26
C TYR A 92 13.72 -9.79 -9.46
N GLY A 93 13.05 -8.66 -9.19
CA GLY A 93 13.58 -7.60 -8.36
C GLY A 93 13.75 -8.06 -6.90
N ALA A 94 14.94 -7.84 -6.35
CA ALA A 94 15.32 -8.36 -5.03
C ALA A 94 15.13 -7.38 -3.85
N VAL A 95 14.57 -6.18 -4.09
CA VAL A 95 14.50 -5.11 -3.09
C VAL A 95 13.83 -5.56 -1.79
N PHE A 96 12.70 -6.28 -1.89
CA PHE A 96 11.99 -6.74 -0.70
C PHE A 96 12.79 -7.81 0.05
N ASP A 97 13.29 -8.83 -0.67
CA ASP A 97 14.05 -9.92 -0.06
C ASP A 97 15.34 -9.44 0.60
N MET A 98 16.05 -8.49 -0.02
CA MET A 98 17.23 -7.86 0.54
C MET A 98 16.90 -7.05 1.79
N ALA A 99 15.82 -6.26 1.79
CA ALA A 99 15.38 -5.50 2.96
C ALA A 99 14.99 -6.43 4.12
N ALA A 100 14.30 -7.53 3.80
CA ALA A 100 13.92 -8.55 4.74
C ALA A 100 15.15 -9.27 5.34
N ALA A 101 16.14 -9.61 4.52
CA ALA A 101 17.41 -10.19 4.98
C ALA A 101 18.19 -9.22 5.88
N ALA A 102 18.24 -7.93 5.53
CA ALA A 102 18.89 -6.92 6.36
C ALA A 102 18.19 -6.76 7.72
N LEU A 103 16.85 -6.74 7.73
CA LEU A 103 16.06 -6.66 8.96
C LEU A 103 16.25 -7.91 9.84
N ASN A 104 16.36 -9.09 9.23
CA ASN A 104 16.63 -10.34 9.94
C ASN A 104 17.97 -10.34 10.68
N ARG A 105 18.97 -9.55 10.27
CA ARG A 105 20.25 -9.44 10.99
C ARG A 105 20.13 -8.76 12.35
N VAL A 106 19.07 -7.97 12.58
CA VAL A 106 18.89 -7.18 13.81
C VAL A 106 17.62 -7.56 14.58
N SER A 107 16.71 -8.32 13.97
CA SER A 107 15.43 -8.68 14.59
C SER A 107 15.57 -9.81 15.61
N PRO A 108 14.96 -9.68 16.82
CA PRO A 108 14.97 -10.74 17.83
C PRO A 108 13.82 -11.75 17.71
N ILE A 109 12.92 -11.62 16.71
CA ILE A 109 11.61 -12.32 16.72
C ILE A 109 11.67 -13.72 16.07
N GLY A 110 12.61 -13.93 15.14
CA GLY A 110 12.67 -15.12 14.29
C GLY A 110 12.71 -14.75 12.80
N VAL A 111 13.33 -15.61 11.98
CA VAL A 111 13.62 -15.31 10.56
C VAL A 111 12.34 -15.14 9.75
N TYR A 112 11.38 -16.06 9.91
CA TYR A 112 10.15 -16.05 9.13
C TYR A 112 9.11 -15.10 9.72
N GLU A 113 9.01 -15.03 11.05
CA GLU A 113 8.12 -14.12 11.75
C GLU A 113 8.45 -12.65 11.45
N THR A 114 9.74 -12.31 11.36
CA THR A 114 10.16 -10.97 10.95
C THR A 114 9.78 -10.67 9.50
N ARG A 115 9.90 -11.66 8.61
CA ARG A 115 9.48 -11.54 7.21
C ARG A 115 7.96 -11.40 7.08
N HIS A 116 7.19 -12.19 7.83
CA HIS A 116 5.74 -12.08 7.90
C HIS A 116 5.30 -10.71 8.36
N LEU A 117 5.95 -10.16 9.40
CA LEU A 117 5.68 -8.83 9.88
C LEU A 117 5.97 -7.78 8.82
N LEU A 118 7.15 -7.84 8.18
CA LEU A 118 7.52 -6.91 7.11
C LEU A 118 6.54 -6.97 5.94
N ASN A 119 6.19 -8.18 5.49
CA ASN A 119 5.27 -8.36 4.37
C ASN A 119 3.87 -7.86 4.73
N GLY A 120 3.41 -8.15 5.95
CA GLY A 120 2.12 -7.68 6.45
C GLY A 120 2.04 -6.15 6.46
N LEU A 121 3.10 -5.48 6.92
CA LEU A 121 3.21 -4.02 6.90
C LEU A 121 3.21 -3.46 5.47
N VAL A 122 3.90 -4.11 4.52
CA VAL A 122 3.85 -3.73 3.10
C VAL A 122 2.44 -3.92 2.53
N GLY A 123 1.73 -4.99 2.91
CA GLY A 123 0.31 -5.17 2.62
C GLY A 123 -0.57 -4.02 3.11
N ILE A 124 -0.31 -3.50 4.32
CA ILE A 124 -1.03 -2.33 4.83
C ILE A 124 -0.78 -1.08 3.96
N LEU A 125 0.43 -0.90 3.43
CA LEU A 125 0.70 0.18 2.47
C LEU A 125 -0.15 0.02 1.20
N GLY A 126 -0.45 -1.21 0.79
CA GLY A 126 -1.36 -1.51 -0.31
C GLY A 126 -2.81 -1.14 -0.01
N LEU A 127 -3.28 -1.42 1.21
CA LEU A 127 -4.58 -0.94 1.70
C LEU A 127 -4.71 0.59 1.61
N ILE A 128 -3.69 1.29 2.10
CA ILE A 128 -3.66 2.76 2.08
C ILE A 128 -3.66 3.25 0.63
N GLY A 129 -2.83 2.65 -0.23
CA GLY A 129 -2.78 2.97 -1.65
C GLY A 129 -4.15 2.77 -2.31
N CYS A 130 -4.84 1.67 -2.02
CA CYS A 130 -6.15 1.35 -2.58
C CYS A 130 -7.23 2.35 -2.13
N TRP A 131 -7.22 2.74 -0.85
CA TRP A 131 -8.07 3.81 -0.32
C TRP A 131 -7.83 5.12 -1.09
N LYS A 132 -6.57 5.53 -1.24
CA LYS A 132 -6.20 6.78 -1.91
C LYS A 132 -6.56 6.75 -3.40
N LEU A 133 -6.29 5.63 -4.08
CA LEU A 133 -6.62 5.42 -5.49
C LEU A 133 -8.13 5.48 -5.73
N GLY A 134 -8.92 4.72 -4.98
CA GLY A 134 -10.38 4.74 -5.10
C GLY A 134 -10.98 6.11 -4.80
N GLY A 135 -10.41 6.83 -3.83
CA GLY A 135 -10.77 8.21 -3.52
C GLY A 135 -10.46 9.18 -4.65
N ALA A 136 -9.30 9.03 -5.30
CA ALA A 136 -8.88 9.88 -6.42
C ALA A 136 -9.68 9.65 -7.71
N VAL A 137 -10.09 8.41 -7.98
CA VAL A 137 -10.85 8.05 -9.19
C VAL A 137 -12.30 8.53 -9.12
N ALA A 138 -12.92 8.48 -7.94
CA ALA A 138 -14.31 8.85 -7.77
C ALA A 138 -14.50 9.87 -6.65
N ARG A 139 -14.63 9.39 -5.40
CA ARG A 139 -14.87 10.18 -4.18
C ARG A 139 -14.40 9.38 -2.95
N PRO A 140 -14.19 10.01 -1.77
CA PRO A 140 -13.79 9.33 -0.54
C PRO A 140 -14.59 8.06 -0.18
N ARG A 141 -15.91 8.05 -0.43
CA ARG A 141 -16.75 6.84 -0.25
C ARG A 141 -16.23 5.62 -1.05
N ALA A 142 -15.75 5.83 -2.27
CA ALA A 142 -15.26 4.75 -3.13
C ALA A 142 -13.90 4.25 -2.64
N GLY A 143 -13.06 5.15 -2.13
CA GLY A 143 -11.81 4.79 -1.45
C GLY A 143 -12.05 3.92 -0.21
N PHE A 144 -13.02 4.29 0.62
CA PHE A 144 -13.42 3.48 1.78
C PHE A 144 -13.88 2.09 1.37
N ILE A 145 -14.82 2.00 0.42
CA ILE A 145 -15.37 0.72 -0.06
C ILE A 145 -14.25 -0.14 -0.66
N ALA A 146 -13.36 0.44 -1.47
CA ALA A 146 -12.24 -0.28 -2.06
C ALA A 146 -11.29 -0.85 -0.99
N CYS A 147 -10.94 -0.04 0.02
CA CYS A 147 -10.09 -0.47 1.13
C CYS A 147 -10.73 -1.60 1.95
N LEU A 148 -12.02 -1.44 2.30
CA LEU A 148 -12.78 -2.43 3.05
C LEU A 148 -12.90 -3.76 2.29
N LEU A 149 -13.20 -3.70 1.00
CA LEU A 149 -13.27 -4.89 0.16
C LEU A 149 -11.91 -5.56 0.06
N LEU A 150 -10.83 -4.80 -0.18
CA LEU A 150 -9.49 -5.37 -0.34
C LEU A 150 -9.05 -6.18 0.88
N ILE A 151 -9.20 -5.63 2.09
CA ILE A 151 -8.83 -6.37 3.31
C ILE A 151 -9.78 -7.53 3.61
N SER A 152 -11.01 -7.47 3.13
CA SER A 152 -11.98 -8.57 3.27
C SER A 152 -11.76 -9.70 2.28
N ILE A 153 -10.89 -9.53 1.27
CA ILE A 153 -10.52 -10.59 0.33
C ILE A 153 -9.55 -11.54 1.04
N PRO A 154 -9.94 -12.81 1.31
CA PRO A 154 -9.10 -13.74 2.07
C PRO A 154 -7.76 -14.03 1.38
N ASN A 155 -7.76 -14.02 0.04
CA ASN A 155 -6.54 -14.20 -0.74
C ASN A 155 -5.54 -13.07 -0.46
N TYR A 156 -5.94 -11.81 -0.63
CA TYR A 156 -5.06 -10.67 -0.34
C TYR A 156 -4.58 -10.71 1.12
N TYR A 157 -5.50 -10.86 2.08
CA TYR A 157 -5.18 -10.88 3.50
C TYR A 157 -4.21 -12.02 3.87
N GLY A 158 -4.39 -13.24 3.35
CA GLY A 158 -3.47 -14.35 3.61
C GLY A 158 -2.10 -14.14 2.97
N GLN A 159 -2.08 -13.70 1.71
CA GLN A 159 -0.85 -13.48 0.95
C GLN A 159 0.02 -12.36 1.53
N MET A 160 -0.58 -11.39 2.24
CA MET A 160 0.14 -10.32 2.95
C MET A 160 1.21 -10.84 3.90
N PHE A 161 1.11 -12.07 4.41
CA PHE A 161 2.08 -12.59 5.39
C PHE A 161 3.19 -13.40 4.74
N ASN A 162 2.92 -14.14 3.66
CA ASN A 162 3.84 -15.17 3.16
C ASN A 162 4.30 -14.96 1.71
N ASN A 163 3.80 -13.96 1.00
CA ASN A 163 4.15 -13.71 -0.39
C ASN A 163 5.05 -12.46 -0.57
N PRO A 164 6.38 -12.63 -0.58
CA PRO A 164 7.34 -11.52 -0.63
C PRO A 164 7.52 -10.90 -2.03
N LYS A 165 6.87 -11.44 -3.07
CA LYS A 165 6.99 -10.93 -4.45
C LYS A 165 5.72 -10.22 -4.92
N ASP A 166 4.57 -10.85 -4.74
CA ASP A 166 3.34 -10.40 -5.38
C ASP A 166 2.71 -9.25 -4.60
N ILE A 167 2.79 -9.28 -3.27
CA ILE A 167 2.27 -8.20 -2.42
C ILE A 167 3.07 -6.90 -2.62
N PRO A 168 4.41 -6.88 -2.52
CA PRO A 168 5.17 -5.67 -2.79
C PRO A 168 4.99 -5.15 -4.22
N PHE A 169 4.88 -6.04 -5.21
CA PHE A 169 4.60 -5.67 -6.59
C PHE A 169 3.22 -5.00 -6.73
N ALA A 170 2.17 -5.62 -6.19
CA ALA A 170 0.81 -5.06 -6.21
C ALA A 170 0.75 -3.69 -5.52
N VAL A 171 1.42 -3.53 -4.38
CA VAL A 171 1.52 -2.25 -3.65
C VAL A 171 2.20 -1.20 -4.52
N GLY A 172 3.31 -1.53 -5.17
CA GLY A 172 4.02 -0.64 -6.09
C GLY A 172 3.15 -0.18 -7.26
N VAL A 173 2.39 -1.09 -7.86
CA VAL A 173 1.45 -0.77 -8.95
C VAL A 173 0.36 0.18 -8.47
N VAL A 174 -0.29 -0.12 -7.34
CA VAL A 174 -1.37 0.71 -6.78
C VAL A 174 -0.90 2.15 -6.54
N TRP A 175 0.27 2.33 -5.91
CA TRP A 175 0.83 3.66 -5.65
C TRP A 175 1.26 4.37 -6.94
N SER A 176 1.86 3.65 -7.88
CA SER A 176 2.23 4.22 -9.18
C SER A 176 0.99 4.72 -9.93
N THR A 177 -0.09 3.92 -9.97
CA THR A 177 -1.36 4.31 -10.58
C THR A 177 -2.00 5.50 -9.88
N TYR A 178 -1.99 5.52 -8.55
CA TYR A 178 -2.50 6.66 -7.79
C TYR A 178 -1.79 7.97 -8.16
N TYR A 179 -0.46 7.96 -8.24
CA TYR A 179 0.29 9.15 -8.63
C TYR A 179 0.10 9.51 -10.10
N MET A 180 -0.02 8.54 -11.01
CA MET A 180 -0.31 8.82 -12.42
C MET A 180 -1.65 9.55 -12.64
N ILE A 181 -2.68 9.24 -11.83
CA ILE A 181 -4.00 9.88 -11.94
C ILE A 181 -4.04 11.25 -11.23
N ARG A 182 -3.13 11.48 -10.28
CA ARG A 182 -3.09 12.71 -9.47
C ARG A 182 -2.23 13.84 -10.08
N ILE A 183 -1.34 13.51 -11.02
CA ILE A 183 -0.56 14.48 -11.81
C ILE A 183 -1.48 15.06 -12.89
#